data_AF-A0A7S2MKT8-F1
#
_entry.id   AF-A0A7S2MKT8-F1
#
_cell.length_a   1.000
_cell.length_b   1.000
_cell.length_c   1.000
_cell.angle_alpha   90.00
_cell.angle_beta   90.00
_cell.angle_gamma   90.00
#
_symmetry.space_group_name_H-M   'P 1'
#
loop_
_entity.id
_entity.type
_entity.pdbx_description
1 polymer ?
#
loop_
_entity_poly.entity_id
_entity_poly.type
_entity_poly.pdbx_seq_one_letter_code
_entity_poly.pdbx_strand_id
1 'polypeptide(L)'
;DSMPYGMCDWARLFLDNPWGRSKCPKAFGICVPFDAGVFSLKRISNNAVESELAFARSGSDLPASLHGIWWMDQWGANLPIPGDADYPFDFPQACDEFLVTWGEVTWDPKTRCTSPNWQTGGTIGHWTFNDVGDGKSNVWSGPDGRSFISFCFRSDALDYIDAWAASKVADYRLWPLLRILGFQPVQGGLEGYFWVPPALLKFEMQKTSWGWDRITTVGNFDVGHAAAQAGVNETVLREMIGGMPSSIGALLQVPLQTWHYPVFQIVDGAGERTGNYEAYLKWADTDRGEECECRPTQGCGCGCPINR
;
A
#
# COMPACT_ATOMS: atom_id res chain seq x y z
N ASP A 1 -6.44 -33.15 -0.03
CA ASP A 1 -5.44 -33.11 1.06
C ASP A 1 -4.97 -31.69 1.31
N SER A 2 -5.38 -31.19 2.49
CA SER A 2 -5.01 -29.95 3.18
C SER A 2 -4.51 -28.76 2.35
N MET A 3 -5.43 -27.87 1.98
CA MET A 3 -5.11 -26.47 1.66
C MET A 3 -4.65 -25.74 2.94
N PRO A 4 -3.65 -24.85 2.89
CA PRO A 4 -3.25 -24.06 4.04
C PRO A 4 -4.41 -23.15 4.47
N TYR A 5 -4.85 -23.33 5.71
CA TYR A 5 -5.74 -22.43 6.44
C TYR A 5 -5.21 -20.99 6.28
N GLY A 6 -5.95 -20.12 5.59
CA GLY A 6 -5.52 -18.73 5.49
C GLY A 6 -6.22 -17.83 4.48
N MET A 7 -6.89 -18.33 3.44
CA MET A 7 -7.62 -17.47 2.47
C MET A 7 -9.14 -17.71 2.44
N CYS A 8 -9.60 -18.96 2.55
CA CYS A 8 -11.04 -19.28 2.45
C CYS A 8 -11.88 -18.81 3.65
N ASP A 9 -11.31 -18.69 4.85
CA ASP A 9 -12.05 -18.17 6.02
C ASP A 9 -12.27 -16.65 5.96
N TRP A 10 -11.46 -15.91 5.16
CA TRP A 10 -11.60 -14.45 5.05
C TRP A 10 -12.75 -14.00 4.16
N ALA A 11 -13.08 -14.77 3.12
CA ALA A 11 -14.28 -14.53 2.33
C ALA A 11 -15.56 -14.72 3.16
N ARG A 12 -15.53 -15.60 4.19
CA ARG A 12 -16.60 -15.75 5.18
C ARG A 12 -16.67 -14.60 6.18
N LEU A 13 -15.53 -14.03 6.57
CA LEU A 13 -15.43 -12.91 7.52
C LEU A 13 -16.08 -11.60 7.02
N PHE A 14 -16.23 -11.41 5.70
CA PHE A 14 -17.01 -10.29 5.13
C PHE A 14 -18.50 -10.61 4.93
N LEU A 15 -18.89 -11.89 4.96
CA LEU A 15 -20.28 -12.33 4.80
C LEU A 15 -21.07 -12.27 6.13
N ASP A 16 -20.40 -12.55 7.25
CA ASP A 16 -21.04 -12.63 8.59
C ASP A 16 -20.95 -11.33 9.41
N ASN A 17 -20.32 -10.30 8.86
CA ASN A 17 -20.04 -9.05 9.56
C ASN A 17 -20.95 -7.93 9.00
N PRO A 18 -21.79 -7.26 9.82
CA PRO A 18 -22.78 -6.27 9.35
C PRO A 18 -22.18 -5.01 8.68
N TRP A 19 -20.86 -4.93 8.54
CA TRP A 19 -20.13 -3.82 7.88
C TRP A 19 -20.25 -3.78 6.36
N GLY A 20 -20.74 -4.85 5.72
CA GLY A 20 -20.94 -4.90 4.26
C GLY A 20 -22.03 -3.97 3.72
N ARG A 21 -22.66 -3.13 4.57
CA ARG A 21 -23.74 -2.22 4.17
C ARG A 21 -23.43 -0.73 4.30
N SER A 22 -22.35 -0.30 4.94
CA SER A 22 -22.07 1.14 5.08
C SER A 22 -20.63 1.46 5.47
N LYS A 23 -19.76 1.75 4.49
CA LYS A 23 -18.52 2.53 4.74
C LYS A 23 -18.27 3.50 3.58
N CYS A 24 -18.86 4.69 3.73
CA CYS A 24 -18.47 5.90 3.01
C CYS A 24 -17.55 6.74 3.91
N PRO A 25 -16.52 7.41 3.38
CA PRO A 25 -15.90 8.52 4.10
C PRO A 25 -16.98 9.57 4.39
N LYS A 26 -17.15 9.93 5.67
CA LYS A 26 -18.19 10.87 6.09
C LYS A 26 -17.71 12.30 5.83
N ALA A 27 -18.02 12.86 4.66
CA ALA A 27 -18.02 14.29 4.44
C ALA A 27 -19.46 14.83 4.61
N PHE A 28 -19.66 15.82 5.48
CA PHE A 28 -20.92 16.59 5.61
C PHE A 28 -22.21 15.77 5.88
N GLY A 29 -22.11 14.61 6.54
CA GLY A 29 -23.28 13.82 6.91
C GLY A 29 -23.95 13.07 5.75
N ILE A 30 -23.31 13.01 4.57
CA ILE A 30 -23.79 12.25 3.40
C ILE A 30 -22.82 11.08 3.17
N CYS A 31 -23.36 9.86 3.08
CA CYS A 31 -22.61 8.67 2.70
C CYS A 31 -22.41 8.70 1.18
N VAL A 32 -21.26 9.15 0.69
CA VAL A 32 -20.85 8.97 -0.70
C VAL A 32 -20.00 7.69 -0.77
N PRO A 33 -20.47 6.61 -1.43
CA PRO A 33 -19.62 5.44 -1.66
C PRO A 33 -18.27 5.91 -2.22
N PHE A 34 -17.15 5.38 -1.73
CA PHE A 34 -15.81 5.77 -2.22
C PHE A 34 -15.75 5.76 -3.75
N ASP A 35 -16.46 4.81 -4.35
CA ASP A 35 -16.58 4.67 -5.79
C ASP A 35 -17.37 5.77 -6.53
N ALA A 36 -18.27 6.45 -5.84
CA ALA A 36 -18.96 7.63 -6.34
C ALA A 36 -18.26 8.93 -5.91
N GLY A 37 -17.19 8.83 -5.12
CA GLY A 37 -16.41 9.96 -4.64
C GLY A 37 -15.67 10.67 -5.77
N VAL A 38 -15.73 12.01 -5.74
CA VAL A 38 -14.87 12.89 -6.54
C VAL A 38 -13.68 13.25 -5.66
N PHE A 39 -12.49 12.80 -6.05
CA PHE A 39 -11.26 13.07 -5.33
C PHE A 39 -10.50 14.21 -6.00
N SER A 40 -9.95 15.11 -5.21
CA SER A 40 -9.04 16.16 -5.66
C SER A 40 -7.64 15.88 -5.14
N LEU A 41 -6.64 15.97 -6.02
CA LEU A 41 -5.25 16.02 -5.62
C LEU A 41 -5.00 17.28 -4.78
N LYS A 42 -4.35 17.11 -3.64
CA LYS A 42 -4.01 18.19 -2.71
C LYS A 42 -2.51 18.12 -2.41
N ARG A 43 -1.83 19.26 -2.61
CA ARG A 43 -0.48 19.47 -2.09
C ARG A 43 -0.56 19.77 -0.59
N ILE A 44 0.36 19.20 0.17
CA ILE A 44 0.50 19.45 1.60
C ILE A 44 1.88 20.03 1.89
N SER A 45 2.01 20.79 2.97
CA SER A 45 3.30 21.25 3.46
C SER A 45 4.07 20.11 4.14
N ASN A 46 5.31 19.87 3.70
CA ASN A 46 6.23 18.94 4.36
C ASN A 46 6.46 19.32 5.84
N ASN A 47 6.43 20.61 6.18
CA ASN A 47 6.69 21.09 7.54
C ASN A 47 5.47 21.20 8.44
N ALA A 48 4.30 20.73 8.00
CA ALA A 48 3.05 20.82 8.75
C ALA A 48 2.14 19.59 8.58
N VAL A 49 2.72 18.44 8.24
CA VAL A 49 2.00 17.19 7.93
C VAL A 49 1.02 16.75 9.04
N GLU A 50 1.33 17.06 10.30
CA GLU A 50 0.46 16.83 11.47
C GLU A 50 -0.88 17.59 11.43
N SER A 51 -0.94 18.67 10.66
CA SER A 51 -2.14 19.47 10.44
C SER A 51 -2.85 19.14 9.13
N GLU A 52 -2.20 18.38 8.25
CA GLU A 52 -2.64 18.13 6.88
C GLU A 52 -3.10 16.70 6.63
N LEU A 53 -2.69 15.73 7.44
CA LEU A 53 -3.02 14.31 7.32
C LEU A 53 -3.88 13.80 8.48
N ALA A 54 -4.76 12.85 8.18
CA ALA A 54 -5.53 12.14 9.20
C ALA A 54 -4.72 10.97 9.73
N PHE A 55 -4.20 11.09 10.94
CA PHE A 55 -3.45 10.03 11.61
C PHE A 55 -4.13 9.52 12.89
N ALA A 56 -3.80 8.29 13.26
CA ALA A 56 -4.36 7.65 14.44
C ALA A 56 -3.76 8.29 15.71
N ARG A 57 -4.63 8.82 16.58
CA ARG A 57 -4.21 9.50 17.81
C ARG A 57 -4.21 8.56 19.00
N SER A 58 -3.46 8.93 20.02
CA SER A 58 -3.54 8.30 21.34
C SER A 58 -4.98 8.32 21.85
N GLY A 59 -5.46 7.17 22.32
CA GLY A 59 -6.85 6.96 22.73
C GLY A 59 -7.80 6.52 21.61
N SER A 60 -7.34 6.39 20.37
CA SER A 60 -8.10 5.68 19.32
C SER A 60 -8.11 4.17 19.55
N ASP A 61 -9.05 3.47 18.92
CA ASP A 61 -9.18 2.00 19.01
C ASP A 61 -8.03 1.26 18.31
N LEU A 62 -7.21 1.94 17.52
CA LEU A 62 -6.05 1.35 16.85
C LEU A 62 -4.94 1.01 17.85
N PRO A 63 -4.16 -0.06 17.60
CA PRO A 63 -2.94 -0.33 18.34
C PRO A 63 -2.00 0.88 18.40
N ALA A 64 -1.39 1.11 19.57
CA ALA A 64 -0.47 2.24 19.78
C ALA A 64 0.72 2.24 18.80
N SER A 65 1.10 1.06 18.29
CA SER A 65 2.17 0.91 17.29
C SER A 65 1.80 1.42 15.90
N LEU A 66 0.55 1.83 15.66
CA LEU A 66 0.09 2.52 14.45
C LEU A 66 -0.31 3.99 14.70
N HIS A 67 -0.18 4.49 15.93
CA HIS A 67 -0.47 5.90 16.22
C HIS A 67 0.58 6.79 15.56
N GLY A 68 0.17 7.99 15.12
CA GLY A 68 1.06 8.96 14.52
C GLY A 68 1.21 8.90 13.00
N ILE A 69 2.17 9.66 12.49
CA ILE A 69 2.54 9.76 11.07
C ILE A 69 3.88 9.07 10.86
N TRP A 70 3.94 8.23 9.84
CA TRP A 70 5.08 7.35 9.58
C TRP A 70 5.69 7.65 8.23
N TRP A 71 6.99 7.91 8.22
CA TRP A 71 7.79 8.16 7.02
C TRP A 71 8.47 6.89 6.56
N MET A 72 8.22 6.50 5.31
CA MET A 72 8.90 5.42 4.62
C MET A 72 10.14 5.95 3.93
N ASP A 73 11.30 5.67 4.50
CA ASP A 73 12.58 6.08 3.95
C ASP A 73 13.01 5.12 2.83
N GLN A 74 12.28 5.18 1.72
CA GLN A 74 12.50 4.31 0.55
C GLN A 74 13.85 4.55 -0.15
N TRP A 75 14.56 5.62 0.23
CA TRP A 75 15.86 5.99 -0.31
C TRP A 75 17.02 5.74 0.66
N GLY A 76 16.73 5.26 1.88
CA GLY A 76 17.73 5.02 2.91
C GLY A 76 18.48 6.30 3.32
N ALA A 77 17.83 7.47 3.26
CA ALA A 77 18.42 8.75 3.60
C ALA A 77 18.74 8.91 5.09
N ASN A 78 18.15 8.08 5.95
CA ASN A 78 18.39 8.02 7.38
C ASN A 78 19.20 6.77 7.79
N LEU A 79 19.99 6.21 6.87
CA LEU A 79 20.94 5.13 7.14
C LEU A 79 22.34 5.67 7.51
N PRO A 80 23.13 4.94 8.30
CA PRO A 80 22.79 3.67 8.98
C PRO A 80 21.80 3.89 10.13
N ILE A 81 20.98 2.89 10.43
CA ILE A 81 19.98 2.99 11.49
C ILE A 81 20.67 2.92 12.86
N PRO A 82 20.47 3.89 13.75
CA PRO A 82 21.01 3.81 15.11
C PRO A 82 20.48 2.56 15.84
N GLY A 83 21.41 1.68 16.24
CA GLY A 83 21.07 0.43 16.95
C GLY A 83 20.78 -0.76 16.04
N ASP A 84 20.91 -0.62 14.71
CA ASP A 84 20.71 -1.69 13.73
C ASP A 84 21.67 -1.50 12.54
N ALA A 85 22.96 -1.72 12.80
CA ALA A 85 24.03 -1.44 11.83
C ALA A 85 24.03 -2.39 10.62
N ASP A 86 23.44 -3.58 10.78
CA ASP A 86 23.38 -4.63 9.75
C ASP A 86 22.03 -4.63 9.02
N TYR A 87 21.26 -3.55 9.13
CA TYR A 87 19.94 -3.43 8.49
C TYR A 87 20.05 -3.67 6.98
N PRO A 88 19.31 -4.64 6.41
CA PRO A 88 19.51 -5.11 5.05
C PRO A 88 18.78 -4.21 4.03
N PHE A 89 19.08 -2.91 4.01
CA PHE A 89 18.51 -2.00 3.02
C PHE A 89 18.92 -2.42 1.61
N ASP A 90 17.94 -2.81 0.82
CA ASP A 90 18.12 -3.27 -0.55
C ASP A 90 16.91 -2.84 -1.39
N PHE A 91 16.74 -1.52 -1.55
CA PHE A 91 15.71 -0.94 -2.41
C PHE A 91 16.40 -0.29 -3.62
N PRO A 92 16.52 -0.98 -4.77
CA PRO A 92 17.23 -0.44 -5.92
C PRO A 92 16.50 0.73 -6.58
N GLN A 93 15.21 0.90 -6.31
CA GLN A 93 14.34 1.85 -6.99
C GLN A 93 13.19 2.27 -6.08
N ALA A 94 13.29 3.43 -5.44
CA ALA A 94 12.25 3.97 -4.58
C ALA A 94 10.95 4.27 -5.34
N CYS A 95 9.81 3.95 -4.73
CA CYS A 95 8.51 4.45 -5.17
C CYS A 95 8.32 5.91 -4.71
N ASP A 96 7.37 6.59 -5.35
CA ASP A 96 7.03 7.98 -5.00
C ASP A 96 6.30 8.10 -3.65
N GLU A 97 5.88 7.00 -3.02
CA GLU A 97 5.13 6.94 -1.76
C GLU A 97 6.02 7.22 -0.55
N PHE A 98 5.61 8.07 0.41
CA PHE A 98 6.51 8.36 1.54
C PHE A 98 5.90 8.60 2.92
N LEU A 99 4.67 9.09 3.08
CA LEU A 99 3.99 9.09 4.38
C LEU A 99 2.82 8.12 4.36
N VAL A 100 2.66 7.37 5.46
CA VAL A 100 1.50 6.51 5.72
C VAL A 100 0.94 6.80 7.11
N THR A 101 -0.39 6.79 7.20
CA THR A 101 -1.14 7.07 8.43
C THR A 101 -2.42 6.25 8.47
N TRP A 102 -3.08 6.18 9.64
CA TRP A 102 -4.30 5.36 9.86
C TRP A 102 -5.47 6.13 10.49
N GLY A 103 -5.57 7.46 10.33
CA GLY A 103 -6.47 8.28 11.15
C GLY A 103 -7.97 8.16 10.89
N GLU A 104 -8.40 7.65 9.74
CA GLU A 104 -9.83 7.38 9.47
C GLU A 104 -10.11 5.88 9.33
N VAL A 105 -9.15 5.05 9.73
CA VAL A 105 -9.23 3.61 9.63
C VAL A 105 -9.78 3.06 10.95
N THR A 106 -10.69 2.09 10.88
CA THR A 106 -11.23 1.41 12.07
C THR A 106 -10.44 0.15 12.38
N TRP A 107 -10.38 -0.23 13.65
CA TRP A 107 -9.75 -1.47 14.11
C TRP A 107 -10.78 -2.57 14.41
N ASP A 108 -10.51 -3.80 13.98
CA ASP A 108 -11.23 -4.99 14.44
C ASP A 108 -10.32 -5.85 15.32
N PRO A 109 -10.56 -5.91 16.65
CA PRO A 109 -9.71 -6.68 17.56
C PRO A 109 -9.83 -8.20 17.36
N LYS A 110 -10.89 -8.71 16.73
CA LYS A 110 -11.07 -10.16 16.51
C LYS A 110 -10.18 -10.67 15.40
N THR A 111 -10.13 -9.93 14.29
CA THR A 111 -9.30 -10.25 13.13
C THR A 111 -7.93 -9.62 13.21
N ARG A 112 -7.75 -8.65 14.12
CA ARG A 112 -6.57 -7.79 14.25
C ARG A 112 -6.25 -7.03 12.96
N CYS A 113 -7.29 -6.67 12.22
CA CYS A 113 -7.17 -5.97 10.96
C CYS A 113 -7.69 -4.55 11.07
N THR A 114 -7.06 -3.66 10.32
CA THR A 114 -7.62 -2.36 10.01
C THR A 114 -8.72 -2.51 8.96
N SER A 115 -9.69 -1.59 8.89
CA SER A 115 -10.48 -1.43 7.66
C SER A 115 -9.57 -1.03 6.48
N PRO A 116 -10.08 -1.03 5.24
CA PRO A 116 -9.35 -0.48 4.11
C PRO A 116 -8.70 0.87 4.42
N ASN A 117 -7.37 0.94 4.34
CA ASN A 117 -6.61 2.18 4.38
C ASN A 117 -6.39 2.63 2.94
N TRP A 118 -7.22 3.57 2.50
CA TRP A 118 -7.24 4.01 1.12
C TRP A 118 -5.98 4.81 0.78
N GLN A 119 -5.28 4.39 -0.27
CA GLN A 119 -4.10 5.11 -0.77
C GLN A 119 -4.49 6.44 -1.39
N THR A 120 -5.74 6.55 -1.84
CA THR A 120 -6.33 7.74 -2.43
C THR A 120 -7.62 8.06 -1.70
N GLY A 121 -7.86 9.32 -1.35
CA GLY A 121 -9.04 9.72 -0.57
C GLY A 121 -8.83 9.74 0.95
N GLY A 122 -9.93 9.66 1.70
CA GLY A 122 -10.00 10.16 3.08
C GLY A 122 -10.45 11.62 3.11
N THR A 123 -10.92 12.12 4.27
CA THR A 123 -11.41 13.50 4.39
C THR A 123 -10.26 14.51 4.26
N ILE A 124 -9.08 14.14 4.77
CA ILE A 124 -7.86 14.96 4.69
C ILE A 124 -6.63 14.18 4.17
N GLY A 125 -6.76 12.86 3.94
CA GLY A 125 -5.73 12.02 3.34
C GLY A 125 -4.95 11.18 4.34
N HIS A 126 -4.45 10.04 3.86
CA HIS A 126 -3.67 9.09 4.66
C HIS A 126 -2.29 8.74 4.12
N TRP A 127 -2.10 8.95 2.82
CA TRP A 127 -0.93 8.55 2.05
C TRP A 127 -0.43 9.75 1.25
N THR A 128 0.89 9.89 1.17
CA THR A 128 1.51 10.94 0.35
C THR A 128 2.42 10.34 -0.70
N PHE A 129 2.52 11.06 -1.82
CA PHE A 129 3.36 10.70 -2.95
C PHE A 129 4.12 11.95 -3.41
N ASN A 130 5.35 11.78 -3.92
CA ASN A 130 6.15 12.88 -4.44
C ASN A 130 5.41 13.53 -5.62
N ASP A 131 5.44 14.87 -5.70
CA ASP A 131 4.85 15.60 -6.81
C ASP A 131 5.82 15.58 -8.00
N VAL A 132 5.63 14.64 -8.93
CA VAL A 132 6.49 14.49 -10.12
C VAL A 132 6.30 15.60 -11.16
N GLY A 133 5.56 16.67 -10.83
CA GLY A 133 5.31 17.83 -11.66
C GLY A 133 3.82 18.03 -11.95
N ASP A 134 3.41 19.30 -12.07
CA ASP A 134 2.02 19.71 -12.36
C ASP A 134 0.96 19.16 -11.37
N GLY A 135 1.35 18.81 -10.13
CA GLY A 135 0.44 18.26 -9.13
C GLY A 135 0.09 16.80 -9.39
N LYS A 136 0.93 16.07 -10.14
CA LYS A 136 0.72 14.67 -10.50
C LYS A 136 1.74 13.78 -9.79
N SER A 137 1.45 12.48 -9.76
CA SER A 137 2.41 11.44 -9.41
C SER A 137 2.20 10.22 -10.31
N ASN A 138 3.25 9.43 -10.51
CA ASN A 138 3.19 8.20 -11.33
C ASN A 138 2.19 7.17 -10.79
N VAL A 139 1.87 7.24 -9.48
CA VAL A 139 0.85 6.39 -8.85
C VAL A 139 -0.57 6.80 -9.28
N TRP A 140 -0.75 8.06 -9.69
CA TRP A 140 -2.06 8.63 -10.05
C TRP A 140 -2.34 8.63 -11.56
N SER A 141 -1.33 8.37 -12.40
CA SER A 141 -1.48 8.29 -13.86
C SER A 141 -1.97 6.93 -14.36
N GLY A 142 -2.11 5.94 -13.48
CA GLY A 142 -2.69 4.62 -13.77
C GLY A 142 -4.23 4.62 -13.81
N PRO A 143 -4.87 3.61 -14.45
CA PRO A 143 -6.33 3.51 -14.56
C PRO A 143 -6.94 3.39 -13.15
N ASP A 144 -7.69 4.43 -12.79
CA ASP A 144 -8.41 4.63 -11.53
C ASP A 144 -7.57 4.32 -10.28
N GLY A 145 -6.75 5.29 -9.85
CA GLY A 145 -6.03 5.31 -8.57
C GLY A 145 -6.98 5.17 -7.38
N ARG A 146 -7.56 3.99 -7.22
CA ARG A 146 -8.56 3.57 -6.26
C ARG A 146 -8.09 2.22 -5.77
N SER A 147 -7.13 2.31 -4.87
CA SER A 147 -6.51 1.19 -4.22
C SER A 147 -6.45 1.45 -2.74
N PHE A 148 -6.42 0.36 -1.99
CA PHE A 148 -6.30 0.42 -0.54
C PHE A 148 -5.43 -0.72 -0.07
N ILE A 149 -4.88 -0.54 1.13
CA ILE A 149 -4.16 -1.59 1.83
C ILE A 149 -4.89 -1.90 3.14
N SER A 150 -5.07 -3.18 3.42
CA SER A 150 -5.56 -3.66 4.72
C SER A 150 -4.39 -4.21 5.52
N PHE A 151 -4.20 -3.69 6.74
CA PHE A 151 -3.09 -4.06 7.62
C PHE A 151 -3.62 -4.99 8.71
N CYS A 152 -3.06 -6.19 8.83
CA CYS A 152 -3.50 -7.21 9.78
C CYS A 152 -2.33 -7.70 10.63
N PHE A 153 -2.44 -7.60 11.95
CA PHE A 153 -1.44 -8.16 12.83
C PHE A 153 -1.57 -9.68 12.93
N ARG A 154 -0.43 -10.37 12.81
CA ARG A 154 -0.37 -11.85 12.87
C ARG A 154 -0.79 -12.40 14.22
N SER A 155 -0.47 -11.67 15.30
CA SER A 155 -0.65 -12.14 16.67
C SER A 155 -1.00 -10.98 17.60
N ASP A 156 -1.37 -11.31 18.83
CA ASP A 156 -1.65 -10.34 19.89
C ASP A 156 -0.36 -9.64 20.42
N ALA A 157 0.83 -10.06 19.97
CA ALA A 157 2.08 -9.36 20.28
C ALA A 157 2.17 -8.00 19.56
N LEU A 158 1.38 -7.80 18.50
CA LEU A 158 1.30 -6.57 17.72
C LEU A 158 2.68 -6.09 17.21
N ASP A 159 3.50 -7.05 16.81
CA ASP A 159 4.89 -6.89 16.37
C ASP A 159 5.13 -7.25 14.91
N TYR A 160 4.12 -7.80 14.24
CA TYR A 160 4.20 -8.18 12.83
C TYR A 160 2.87 -7.97 12.12
N ILE A 161 2.92 -7.30 10.97
CA ILE A 161 1.77 -6.98 10.13
C ILE A 161 1.91 -7.66 8.77
N ASP A 162 0.84 -8.30 8.31
CA ASP A 162 0.62 -8.62 6.90
C ASP A 162 -0.25 -7.52 6.28
N ALA A 163 0.19 -6.97 5.16
CA ALA A 163 -0.47 -5.90 4.45
C ALA A 163 -0.93 -6.38 3.05
N TRP A 164 -2.22 -6.22 2.79
CA TRP A 164 -2.88 -6.75 1.60
C TRP A 164 -3.36 -5.60 0.73
N ALA A 165 -2.91 -5.56 -0.53
CA ALA A 165 -3.32 -4.54 -1.48
C ALA A 165 -4.53 -5.00 -2.30
N ALA A 166 -5.47 -4.10 -2.52
CA ALA A 166 -6.54 -4.27 -3.48
C ALA A 166 -6.64 -3.05 -4.39
N SER A 167 -6.98 -3.29 -5.65
CA SER A 167 -7.19 -2.25 -6.65
C SER A 167 -8.50 -2.45 -7.38
N LYS A 168 -9.11 -1.33 -7.78
CA LYS A 168 -10.30 -1.36 -8.63
C LYS A 168 -9.92 -1.76 -10.06
N VAL A 169 -10.73 -2.64 -10.65
CA VAL A 169 -10.63 -3.04 -12.05
C VAL A 169 -11.95 -2.70 -12.73
N ALA A 170 -11.99 -1.53 -13.38
CA ALA A 170 -13.19 -1.04 -14.06
C ALA A 170 -13.58 -1.89 -15.27
N ASP A 171 -12.61 -2.48 -15.99
CA ASP A 171 -12.89 -3.35 -17.12
C ASP A 171 -13.30 -4.76 -16.66
N TYR A 172 -14.61 -4.98 -16.56
CA TYR A 172 -15.19 -6.26 -16.17
C TYR A 172 -14.80 -7.42 -17.08
N ARG A 173 -14.36 -7.16 -18.32
CA ARG A 173 -13.90 -8.20 -19.27
C ARG A 173 -12.62 -8.86 -18.78
N LEU A 174 -11.84 -8.19 -17.94
CA LEU A 174 -10.61 -8.73 -17.35
C LEU A 174 -10.88 -9.62 -16.12
N TRP A 175 -12.06 -9.54 -15.50
CA TRP A 175 -12.33 -10.23 -14.24
C TRP A 175 -12.18 -11.76 -14.29
N PRO A 176 -12.63 -12.48 -15.35
CA PRO A 176 -12.39 -13.92 -15.44
C PRO A 176 -10.90 -14.27 -15.47
N LEU A 177 -10.12 -13.48 -16.21
CA LEU A 177 -8.67 -13.67 -16.32
C LEU A 177 -7.97 -13.35 -15.00
N LEU A 178 -8.37 -12.29 -14.29
CA LEU A 178 -7.85 -11.98 -12.96
C LEU A 178 -8.06 -13.13 -11.96
N ARG A 179 -9.23 -13.77 -11.99
CA ARG A 179 -9.51 -14.94 -11.13
C ARG A 179 -8.60 -16.12 -11.47
N ILE A 180 -8.31 -16.36 -12.75
CA ILE A 180 -7.34 -17.37 -13.21
C ILE A 180 -5.94 -17.06 -12.66
N LEU A 181 -5.56 -15.79 -12.62
CA LEU A 181 -4.27 -15.33 -12.07
C LEU A 181 -4.26 -15.28 -10.52
N GLY A 182 -5.31 -15.78 -9.85
CA GLY A 182 -5.36 -15.86 -8.39
C GLY A 182 -5.87 -14.61 -7.68
N PHE A 183 -6.20 -13.54 -8.40
CA PHE A 183 -6.84 -12.37 -7.80
C PHE A 183 -8.23 -12.74 -7.26
N GLN A 184 -8.54 -12.26 -6.07
CA GLN A 184 -9.82 -12.55 -5.42
C GLN A 184 -10.68 -11.28 -5.37
N PRO A 185 -11.96 -11.34 -5.77
CA PRO A 185 -12.84 -10.19 -5.64
C PRO A 185 -13.02 -9.83 -4.16
N VAL A 186 -12.92 -8.53 -3.86
CA VAL A 186 -13.20 -8.02 -2.51
C VAL A 186 -14.71 -8.11 -2.25
N GLN A 187 -15.09 -8.69 -1.12
CA GLN A 187 -16.48 -8.82 -0.70
C GLN A 187 -16.93 -7.62 0.15
N GLY A 188 -18.24 -7.49 0.40
CA GLY A 188 -18.76 -6.48 1.34
C GLY A 188 -19.02 -5.09 0.74
N GLY A 189 -19.45 -5.03 -0.52
CA GLY A 189 -19.89 -3.79 -1.17
C GLY A 189 -18.79 -3.02 -1.93
N LEU A 190 -17.61 -3.63 -2.10
CA LEU A 190 -16.50 -3.08 -2.90
C LEU A 190 -16.45 -3.76 -4.28
N GLU A 191 -17.52 -3.60 -5.04
CA GLU A 191 -17.65 -4.22 -6.37
C GLU A 191 -16.54 -3.74 -7.32
N GLY A 192 -15.94 -4.70 -8.04
CA GLY A 192 -14.85 -4.44 -8.97
C GLY A 192 -13.48 -4.25 -8.32
N TYR A 193 -13.35 -4.33 -7.00
CA TYR A 193 -12.04 -4.43 -6.35
C TYR A 193 -11.57 -5.87 -6.32
N PHE A 194 -10.27 -6.05 -6.55
CA PHE A 194 -9.61 -7.35 -6.47
C PHE A 194 -8.39 -7.26 -5.55
N TRP A 195 -8.30 -8.20 -4.61
CA TRP A 195 -7.08 -8.44 -3.85
C TRP A 195 -5.97 -8.93 -4.78
N VAL A 196 -4.81 -8.31 -4.68
CA VAL A 196 -3.60 -8.76 -5.37
C VAL A 196 -3.12 -10.03 -4.65
N PRO A 197 -2.86 -11.13 -5.37
CA PRO A 197 -2.38 -12.36 -4.74
C PRO A 197 -0.96 -12.16 -4.19
N PRO A 198 -0.64 -12.75 -3.02
CA PRO A 198 0.68 -12.60 -2.39
C PRO A 198 1.82 -13.20 -3.22
N ALA A 199 1.52 -14.07 -4.20
CA ALA A 199 2.49 -14.57 -5.18
C ALA A 199 2.88 -13.52 -6.25
N LEU A 200 2.19 -12.37 -6.31
CA LEU A 200 2.54 -11.23 -7.15
C LEU A 200 3.10 -10.08 -6.33
N LEU A 201 2.46 -9.80 -5.20
CA LEU A 201 2.80 -8.67 -4.34
C LEU A 201 2.43 -8.99 -2.90
N LYS A 202 3.42 -8.98 -2.02
CA LYS A 202 3.23 -9.16 -0.59
C LYS A 202 3.91 -8.02 0.16
N PHE A 203 3.15 -7.39 1.05
CA PHE A 203 3.69 -6.40 1.98
C PHE A 203 3.64 -6.95 3.39
N GLU A 204 4.73 -6.78 4.12
CA GLU A 204 4.89 -7.17 5.51
C GLU A 204 5.52 -6.00 6.27
N MET A 205 5.21 -5.87 7.56
CA MET A 205 5.91 -4.93 8.43
C MET A 205 6.31 -5.62 9.72
N GLN A 206 7.60 -5.62 10.03
CA GLN A 206 8.14 -6.15 11.27
C GLN A 206 8.49 -5.01 12.21
N LYS A 207 8.03 -5.08 13.45
CA LYS A 207 8.30 -4.06 14.46
C LYS A 207 9.75 -4.12 14.90
N THR A 208 10.37 -2.96 15.02
CA THR A 208 11.75 -2.79 15.47
C THR A 208 11.81 -1.81 16.65
N SER A 209 13.01 -1.60 17.21
CA SER A 209 13.22 -0.60 18.27
C SER A 209 13.12 0.84 17.76
N TRP A 210 13.32 1.05 16.46
CA TRP A 210 13.38 2.35 15.81
C TRP A 210 12.11 2.67 14.97
N GLY A 211 11.23 1.69 14.75
CA GLY A 211 10.00 1.86 13.98
C GLY A 211 9.48 0.54 13.40
N TRP A 212 9.31 0.51 12.08
CA TRP A 212 8.92 -0.69 11.34
C TRP A 212 9.90 -0.95 10.19
N ASP A 213 10.30 -2.21 10.01
CA ASP A 213 10.90 -2.68 8.76
C ASP A 213 9.77 -3.09 7.81
N ARG A 214 9.60 -2.37 6.68
CA ARG A 214 8.64 -2.77 5.64
C ARG A 214 9.34 -3.69 4.66
N ILE A 215 8.85 -4.92 4.60
CA ILE A 215 9.35 -5.97 3.72
C ILE A 215 8.38 -6.06 2.54
N THR A 216 8.87 -5.81 1.34
CA THR A 216 8.08 -5.90 0.11
C THR A 216 8.62 -7.03 -0.73
N THR A 217 7.78 -8.02 -1.01
CA THR A 217 8.12 -9.10 -1.95
C THR A 217 7.28 -8.95 -3.22
N VAL A 218 7.94 -8.87 -4.36
CA VAL A 218 7.31 -8.77 -5.69
C VAL A 218 7.77 -9.91 -6.56
N GLY A 219 6.88 -10.37 -7.45
CA GLY A 219 7.12 -11.52 -8.29
C GLY A 219 6.92 -12.82 -7.53
N ASN A 220 7.37 -13.93 -8.14
CA ASN A 220 7.04 -15.32 -7.80
C ASN A 220 5.75 -15.87 -8.44
N PHE A 221 5.27 -15.22 -9.50
CA PHE A 221 4.13 -15.74 -10.25
C PHE A 221 4.57 -16.74 -11.31
N ASP A 222 4.15 -17.99 -11.12
CA ASP A 222 4.35 -19.06 -12.10
C ASP A 222 3.13 -19.14 -13.03
N VAL A 223 3.30 -18.58 -14.24
CA VAL A 223 2.27 -18.62 -15.29
C VAL A 223 1.93 -20.05 -15.68
N GLY A 224 2.89 -20.97 -15.68
CA GLY A 224 2.66 -22.39 -16.00
C GLY A 224 1.82 -23.07 -14.93
N HIS A 225 2.10 -22.79 -13.66
CA HIS A 225 1.28 -23.26 -12.54
C HIS A 225 -0.16 -22.71 -12.62
N ALA A 226 -0.32 -21.41 -12.86
CA ALA A 226 -1.64 -20.79 -13.00
C ALA A 226 -2.42 -21.35 -14.20
N ALA A 227 -1.74 -21.57 -15.33
CA ALA A 227 -2.34 -22.19 -16.52
C ALA A 227 -2.83 -23.62 -16.22
N ALA A 228 -1.99 -24.42 -15.56
CA ALA A 228 -2.32 -25.78 -15.17
C ALA A 228 -3.50 -25.83 -14.18
N GLN A 229 -3.53 -24.96 -13.18
CA GLN A 229 -4.64 -24.86 -12.23
C GLN A 229 -5.97 -24.47 -12.91
N ALA A 230 -5.92 -23.56 -13.86
CA ALA A 230 -7.09 -23.10 -14.59
C ALA A 230 -7.50 -24.01 -15.76
N GLY A 231 -6.70 -25.04 -16.08
CA GLY A 231 -6.95 -25.92 -17.22
C GLY A 231 -6.86 -25.20 -18.57
N VAL A 232 -6.04 -24.15 -18.67
CA VAL A 232 -5.84 -23.37 -19.90
C VAL A 232 -4.45 -23.62 -20.48
N ASN A 233 -4.29 -23.40 -21.79
CA ASN A 233 -2.98 -23.49 -22.43
C ASN A 233 -2.07 -22.34 -21.96
N GLU A 234 -0.83 -22.66 -21.55
CA GLU A 234 0.11 -21.67 -21.03
C GLU A 234 0.46 -20.57 -22.05
N THR A 235 0.66 -20.91 -23.32
CA THR A 235 0.94 -19.93 -24.37
C THR A 235 -0.21 -18.95 -24.54
N VAL A 236 -1.45 -19.45 -24.54
CA VAL A 236 -2.66 -18.61 -24.59
C VAL A 236 -2.73 -17.70 -23.36
N LEU A 237 -2.43 -18.22 -22.16
CA LEU A 237 -2.42 -17.40 -20.94
C LEU A 237 -1.36 -16.30 -21.01
N ARG A 238 -0.16 -16.58 -21.55
CA ARG A 238 0.89 -15.59 -21.76
C ARG A 238 0.47 -14.49 -22.74
N GLU A 239 -0.20 -14.84 -23.83
CA GLU A 239 -0.75 -13.86 -24.78
C GLU A 239 -1.80 -12.96 -24.11
N MET A 240 -2.70 -13.56 -23.31
CA MET A 240 -3.69 -12.81 -22.53
C MET A 240 -3.06 -11.87 -21.50
N ILE A 241 -2.00 -12.32 -20.81
CA ILE A 241 -1.21 -11.47 -19.90
C ILE A 241 -0.56 -10.31 -20.67
N GLY A 242 -0.05 -10.56 -21.88
CA GLY A 242 0.54 -9.53 -22.73
C GLY A 242 -0.47 -8.44 -23.16
N GLY A 243 -1.76 -8.75 -23.16
CA GLY A 243 -2.85 -7.80 -23.42
C GLY A 243 -3.36 -7.05 -22.18
N MET A 244 -2.81 -7.31 -20.99
CA MET A 244 -3.24 -6.64 -19.76
C MET A 244 -2.76 -5.18 -19.66
N PRO A 245 -3.42 -4.36 -18.82
CA PRO A 245 -2.88 -3.07 -18.43
C PRO A 245 -1.44 -3.19 -17.93
N SER A 246 -0.60 -2.22 -18.29
CA SER A 246 0.84 -2.23 -18.04
C SER A 246 1.20 -2.45 -16.56
N SER A 247 0.41 -1.94 -15.62
CA SER A 247 0.61 -2.13 -14.18
C SER A 247 0.50 -3.58 -13.74
N ILE A 248 -0.51 -4.30 -14.20
CA ILE A 248 -0.71 -5.73 -13.89
C ILE A 248 0.30 -6.58 -14.67
N GLY A 249 0.51 -6.24 -15.94
CA GLY A 249 1.53 -6.90 -16.77
C GLY A 249 2.93 -6.80 -16.19
N ALA A 250 3.30 -5.64 -15.62
CA ALA A 250 4.58 -5.45 -14.94
C ALA A 250 4.72 -6.40 -13.73
N LEU A 251 3.73 -6.43 -12.82
CA LEU A 251 3.75 -7.31 -11.65
C LEU A 251 3.91 -8.80 -12.01
N LEU A 252 3.31 -9.22 -13.14
CA LEU A 252 3.38 -10.61 -13.63
C LEU A 252 4.73 -10.99 -14.24
N GLN A 253 5.57 -10.00 -14.57
CA GLN A 253 6.85 -10.20 -15.26
C GLN A 253 8.07 -9.91 -14.38
N VAL A 254 7.88 -9.33 -13.19
CA VAL A 254 8.97 -9.03 -12.26
C VAL A 254 9.54 -10.35 -11.70
N PRO A 255 10.85 -10.61 -11.78
CA PRO A 255 11.47 -11.75 -11.11
C PRO A 255 11.28 -11.62 -9.59
N LEU A 256 11.25 -12.74 -8.86
CA LEU A 256 11.12 -12.71 -7.41
C LEU A 256 12.22 -11.81 -6.80
N GLN A 257 11.78 -10.74 -6.14
CA GLN A 257 12.60 -9.81 -5.40
C GLN A 257 11.97 -9.55 -4.03
N THR A 258 12.82 -9.39 -3.03
CA THR A 258 12.42 -8.96 -1.69
C THR A 258 13.25 -7.74 -1.34
N TRP A 259 12.58 -6.69 -0.90
CA TRP A 259 13.21 -5.44 -0.53
C TRP A 259 12.79 -5.02 0.87
N HIS A 260 13.72 -4.37 1.57
CA HIS A 260 13.54 -3.83 2.91
C HIS A 260 13.74 -2.32 2.88
N TYR A 261 12.85 -1.58 3.53
CA TYR A 261 13.08 -0.17 3.82
C TYR A 261 12.48 0.25 5.18
N PRO A 262 13.17 1.17 5.88
CA PRO A 262 12.77 1.53 7.22
C PRO A 262 11.63 2.54 7.20
N VAL A 263 10.74 2.38 8.18
CA VAL A 263 9.58 3.23 8.37
C VAL A 263 9.64 3.84 9.76
N PHE A 264 9.89 5.14 9.82
CA PHE A 264 10.13 5.90 11.04
C PHE A 264 8.89 6.70 11.44
N GLN A 265 8.53 6.69 12.72
CA GLN A 265 7.51 7.62 13.22
C GLN A 265 8.09 9.04 13.24
N ILE A 266 7.44 9.99 12.57
CA ILE A 266 7.85 11.41 12.52
C ILE A 266 6.94 12.29 13.37
N VAL A 267 5.69 11.89 13.58
CA VAL A 267 4.73 12.52 14.50
C VAL A 267 4.10 11.43 15.34
N ASP A 268 4.00 11.63 16.64
CA ASP A 268 3.46 10.64 17.56
C ASP A 268 1.91 10.66 17.65
N GLY A 269 1.34 9.82 18.53
CA GLY A 269 -0.11 9.78 18.75
C GLY A 269 -0.70 11.01 19.42
N ALA A 270 0.11 11.82 20.11
CA ALA A 270 -0.33 13.11 20.66
C ALA A 270 -0.34 14.22 19.58
N GLY A 271 0.41 14.02 18.50
CA GLY A 271 0.63 15.01 17.45
C GLY A 271 1.93 15.78 17.60
N GLU A 272 2.83 15.31 18.47
CA GLU A 272 4.13 15.91 18.69
C GLU A 272 5.15 15.35 17.69
N ARG A 273 6.06 16.20 17.22
CA ARG A 273 7.12 15.80 16.30
C ARG A 273 8.15 14.94 17.04
N THR A 274 8.58 13.85 16.42
CA THR A 274 9.62 12.97 16.98
C THR A 274 11.01 13.43 16.54
N GLY A 275 12.06 12.76 17.06
CA GLY A 275 13.44 13.00 16.63
C GLY A 275 13.71 12.70 15.14
N ASN A 276 12.81 11.99 14.44
CA ASN A 276 12.97 11.68 13.02
C ASN A 276 12.44 12.79 12.09
N TYR A 277 11.73 13.80 12.62
CA TYR A 277 11.06 14.81 11.80
C TYR A 277 12.04 15.64 10.96
N GLU A 278 13.17 16.05 11.54
CA GLU A 278 14.21 16.82 10.81
C GLU A 278 14.87 16.00 9.69
N ALA A 279 15.09 14.70 9.92
CA ALA A 279 15.61 13.81 8.89
C ALA A 279 14.61 13.67 7.73
N TYR A 280 13.32 13.52 8.07
CA TYR A 280 12.23 13.54 7.10
C TYR A 280 12.19 14.85 6.31
N LEU A 281 12.23 16.02 6.97
CA LEU A 281 12.21 17.32 6.27
C LEU A 281 13.39 17.46 5.32
N LYS A 282 14.59 17.13 5.79
CA LYS A 282 15.78 17.16 4.95
C LYS A 282 15.59 16.29 3.70
N TRP A 283 15.06 15.07 3.86
CA TRP A 283 14.78 14.18 2.74
C TRP A 283 13.67 14.72 1.81
N ALA A 284 12.58 15.23 2.37
CA ALA A 284 11.39 15.69 1.66
C ALA A 284 11.62 17.03 0.94
N ASP A 285 12.47 17.89 1.48
CA ASP A 285 12.79 19.20 0.90
C ASP A 285 14.07 19.15 0.04
N THR A 286 14.70 17.98 -0.12
CA THR A 286 15.84 17.85 -1.04
C THR A 286 15.37 18.06 -2.47
N ASP A 287 15.74 19.20 -3.07
CA ASP A 287 15.70 19.40 -4.51
C ASP A 287 16.72 18.48 -5.16
N ARG A 288 16.23 17.51 -5.92
CA ARG A 288 17.06 16.49 -6.56
C ARG A 288 17.25 16.77 -8.07
N GLY A 289 16.89 17.98 -8.54
CA GLY A 289 17.17 18.47 -9.90
C GLY A 289 16.16 18.02 -10.98
N GLU A 290 16.42 18.41 -12.24
CA GLU A 290 15.53 18.12 -13.38
C GLU A 290 15.76 16.73 -14.02
N GLU A 291 16.85 16.06 -13.68
CA GLU A 291 17.23 14.78 -14.30
C GLU A 291 16.76 13.61 -13.43
N CYS A 292 15.77 12.84 -13.91
CA CYS A 292 15.44 11.57 -13.26
C CYS A 292 16.65 10.62 -13.36
N GLU A 293 17.36 10.41 -12.25
CA GLU A 293 18.36 9.34 -12.16
C GLU A 293 17.64 7.99 -12.19
N CYS A 294 17.33 7.51 -13.39
CA CYS A 294 16.85 6.16 -13.60
C CYS A 294 18.03 5.21 -13.36
N ARG A 295 18.07 4.51 -12.22
CA ARG A 295 18.94 3.33 -12.09
C ARG A 295 18.46 2.29 -13.12
N PRO A 296 19.33 1.79 -14.01
CA PRO A 296 18.89 1.01 -15.15
C PRO A 296 18.68 -0.46 -14.77
N THR A 297 17.51 -0.84 -14.23
CA THR A 297 17.03 -2.23 -14.23
C THR A 297 15.49 -2.32 -14.08
N GLN A 298 14.93 -3.43 -14.55
CA GLN A 298 13.52 -3.71 -14.83
C GLN A 298 12.62 -3.72 -13.57
N GLY A 299 11.83 -2.66 -13.35
CA GLY A 299 10.90 -2.52 -12.21
C GLY A 299 10.35 -1.10 -12.07
N CYS A 300 9.39 -0.87 -11.17
CA CYS A 300 8.56 0.34 -10.97
C CYS A 300 9.23 1.72 -11.19
N GLY A 301 9.23 2.24 -12.44
CA GLY A 301 9.31 3.67 -12.79
C GLY A 301 10.62 4.42 -12.46
N CYS A 302 11.08 5.30 -13.34
CA CYS A 302 12.12 6.26 -12.97
C CYS A 302 11.64 7.04 -11.73
N GLY A 303 12.36 6.94 -10.61
CA GLY A 303 12.12 7.83 -9.47
C GLY A 303 12.46 9.23 -9.93
N CYS A 304 11.43 10.05 -10.20
CA CYS A 304 11.67 11.40 -10.65
C CYS A 304 11.92 12.30 -9.44
N PRO A 305 13.05 13.00 -9.41
CA PRO A 305 13.46 13.88 -8.34
C PRO A 305 12.75 15.21 -8.43
N ILE A 306 11.43 15.25 -8.28
CA ILE A 306 10.76 16.55 -8.18
C ILE A 306 9.94 16.54 -6.90
N ASN A 307 10.47 17.26 -5.91
CA ASN A 307 9.70 17.84 -4.82
C ASN A 307 9.66 19.33 -5.12
N ARG A 308 8.65 19.76 -5.88
CA ARG A 308 8.30 21.18 -6.04
C ARG A 308 6.88 21.44 -5.55
#